data_AF-A0A3M2L3A1-F1
#
_entry.id   AF-A0A3M2L3A1-F1
#
_cell.length_a   1.000
_cell.length_b   1.000
_cell.length_c   1.000
_cell.angle_alpha   90.00
_cell.angle_beta   90.00
_cell.angle_gamma   90.00
#
_symmetry.space_group_name_H-M   'P 1'
#
loop_
_entity.id
_entity.type
_entity.pdbx_description
1 polymer ?
#
loop_
_entity_poly.entity_id
_entity_poly.type
_entity_poly.pdbx_seq_one_letter_code
_entity_poly.pdbx_strand_id
1 'polypeptide(L)'
;MRGPRTEHGGGVVSMIFTPDVPAGELTIAECRQVRLACVAGDALRIRAAAERILETNRRRWHGRGDFESFPAIRRWQHFRSSPFATDPSPFELVEQLASGRRLVVPGAAAALAAAIMVTSGCPATSHHHDRDLFVTIYAQAADDLSLAEDLAVTVVEVAGGRVTQRIERTVVIVSAAPQTRQPAAPREAPAPVESPVVPTAA
;
A
#
# COMPACT_ATOMS: atom_id res chain seq x y z
N MET A 1 8.44 -6.09 -40.87
CA MET A 1 9.50 -6.36 -39.88
C MET A 1 8.82 -6.82 -38.59
N ARG A 2 9.03 -8.08 -38.19
CA ARG A 2 8.51 -8.63 -36.92
C ARG A 2 9.56 -8.34 -35.83
N GLY A 3 9.16 -7.63 -34.77
CA GLY A 3 10.03 -7.33 -33.62
C GLY A 3 10.34 -8.58 -32.78
N PRO A 4 11.38 -8.52 -31.93
CA PRO A 4 11.80 -9.67 -31.15
C PRO A 4 10.77 -10.03 -30.08
N ARG A 5 10.39 -11.32 -30.04
CA ARG A 5 9.66 -11.94 -28.95
C ARG A 5 10.60 -12.06 -27.75
N THR A 6 10.27 -11.41 -26.64
CA THR A 6 10.86 -11.67 -25.33
C THR A 6 10.19 -12.90 -24.74
N GLU A 7 10.95 -13.99 -24.59
CA GLU A 7 10.49 -15.19 -23.88
C GLU A 7 10.47 -14.91 -22.36
N HIS A 8 9.32 -15.11 -21.74
CA HIS A 8 9.13 -15.01 -20.30
C HIS A 8 9.42 -16.36 -19.63
N GLY A 9 10.67 -16.57 -19.24
CA GLY A 9 11.06 -17.65 -18.33
C GLY A 9 10.62 -17.33 -16.90
N GLY A 10 9.33 -17.51 -16.60
CA GLY A 10 8.78 -17.39 -15.24
C GLY A 10 9.15 -18.60 -14.39
N GLY A 11 10.29 -18.54 -13.72
CA GLY A 11 10.63 -19.48 -12.65
C GLY A 11 9.85 -19.13 -11.38
N VAL A 12 9.03 -20.06 -10.87
CA VAL A 12 8.38 -19.92 -9.56
C VAL A 12 9.44 -20.16 -8.48
N VAL A 13 9.96 -19.07 -7.90
CA VAL A 13 10.81 -19.13 -6.71
C VAL A 13 9.94 -18.82 -5.49
N SER A 14 9.40 -19.87 -4.87
CA SER A 14 8.66 -19.76 -3.61
C SER A 14 9.66 -19.62 -2.46
N MET A 15 9.84 -18.40 -1.96
CA MET A 15 10.49 -18.16 -0.67
C MET A 15 9.40 -18.08 0.40
N ILE A 16 9.38 -19.05 1.31
CA ILE A 16 8.53 -19.04 2.51
C ILE A 16 9.33 -18.37 3.61
N PHE A 17 8.89 -17.20 4.06
CA PHE A 17 9.42 -16.55 5.27
C PHE A 17 8.42 -16.76 6.40
N THR A 18 8.79 -17.56 7.39
CA THR A 18 8.05 -17.72 8.66
C THR A 18 8.78 -16.93 9.74
N PRO A 19 8.32 -15.72 10.12
CA PRO A 19 8.79 -15.09 11.34
C PRO A 19 8.34 -15.91 12.57
N ASP A 20 9.03 -15.76 13.70
CA ASP A 20 8.58 -16.23 15.02
C ASP A 20 7.29 -15.47 15.40
N VAL A 21 6.14 -15.98 14.93
CA VAL A 21 4.83 -15.38 15.23
C VAL A 21 4.25 -16.08 16.46
N PRO A 22 3.88 -15.34 17.54
CA PRO A 22 3.19 -15.91 18.68
C PRO A 22 1.87 -16.55 18.27
N ALA A 23 1.42 -17.57 19.02
CA ALA A 23 0.21 -18.34 18.74
C ALA A 23 -1.03 -17.46 18.52
N GLY A 24 -1.31 -17.17 17.25
CA GLY A 24 -2.47 -16.48 16.73
C GLY A 24 -2.77 -17.03 15.34
N GLU A 25 -3.97 -16.79 14.81
CA GLU A 25 -4.29 -17.20 13.45
C GLU A 25 -3.29 -16.57 12.47
N LEU A 26 -2.71 -17.36 11.57
CA LEU A 26 -1.83 -16.86 10.52
C LEU A 26 -2.66 -16.61 9.26
N THR A 27 -2.49 -15.45 8.66
CA THR A 27 -2.99 -15.15 7.31
C THR A 27 -1.88 -15.48 6.31
N ILE A 28 -2.13 -16.43 5.42
CA ILE A 28 -1.24 -16.79 4.31
C ILE A 28 -1.88 -16.30 3.02
N ALA A 29 -1.16 -15.46 2.26
CA ALA A 29 -1.62 -14.97 0.97
C ALA A 29 -0.54 -15.14 -0.10
N GLU A 30 -0.93 -15.66 -1.25
CA GLU A 30 -0.12 -15.62 -2.46
C GLU A 30 -0.21 -14.22 -3.08
N CYS A 31 0.96 -13.64 -3.38
CA CYS A 31 1.07 -12.33 -3.99
C CYS A 31 2.01 -12.40 -5.19
N ARG A 32 1.69 -11.67 -6.25
CA ARG A 32 2.62 -11.39 -7.34
C ARG A 32 3.51 -10.24 -6.91
N GLN A 33 4.82 -10.44 -7.03
CA GLN A 33 5.80 -9.38 -6.92
C GLN A 33 6.35 -9.08 -8.31
N VAL A 34 6.17 -7.84 -8.76
CA VAL A 34 6.79 -7.32 -9.99
C VAL A 34 7.91 -6.37 -9.61
N ARG A 35 9.07 -6.57 -10.23
CA ARG A 35 10.22 -5.68 -10.13
C ARG A 35 10.53 -5.12 -11.51
N LEU A 36 10.53 -3.79 -11.60
CA LEU A 36 10.93 -3.05 -12.78
C LEU A 36 12.30 -2.44 -12.52
N ALA A 37 13.30 -2.85 -13.31
CA ALA A 37 14.56 -2.13 -13.40
C ALA A 37 14.45 -1.12 -14.53
N CYS A 38 14.75 0.14 -14.22
CA CYS A 38 14.61 1.25 -15.14
C CYS A 38 15.92 2.01 -15.20
N VAL A 39 16.30 2.46 -16.40
CA VAL A 39 17.24 3.57 -16.51
C VAL A 39 16.46 4.83 -16.18
N ALA A 40 16.83 5.51 -15.10
CA ALA A 40 16.15 6.74 -14.70
C ALA A 40 16.45 7.83 -15.72
N GLY A 41 15.40 8.52 -16.14
CA GLY A 41 15.52 9.79 -16.84
C GLY A 41 15.84 10.92 -15.85
N ASP A 42 15.23 12.08 -16.06
CA ASP A 42 15.37 13.21 -15.16
C ASP A 42 14.56 12.99 -13.86
N ALA A 43 15.25 12.90 -12.72
CA ALA A 43 14.64 12.72 -11.41
C ALA A 43 13.64 13.84 -11.05
N LEU A 44 13.87 15.08 -11.49
CA LEU A 44 12.92 16.18 -11.26
C LEU A 44 11.63 15.98 -12.07
N ARG A 45 11.72 15.39 -13.27
CA ARG A 45 10.53 15.07 -14.07
C ARG A 45 9.74 13.90 -13.47
N ILE A 46 10.43 12.86 -12.97
CA ILE A 46 9.79 11.78 -12.22
C ILE A 46 9.01 12.36 -11.03
N ARG A 47 9.68 13.20 -10.25
CA ARG A 47 9.07 13.86 -9.09
C ARG A 47 7.86 14.71 -9.50
N ALA A 48 7.99 15.55 -10.52
CA ALA A 48 6.89 16.40 -10.97
C ALA A 48 5.69 15.61 -11.49
N ALA A 49 5.92 14.50 -12.21
CA ALA A 49 4.85 13.61 -12.68
C ALA A 49 4.15 12.92 -11.49
N ALA A 50 4.92 12.37 -10.55
CA ALA A 50 4.40 11.76 -9.35
C ALA A 50 3.59 12.76 -8.49
N GLU A 51 4.09 13.97 -8.28
CA GLU A 51 3.39 15.02 -7.52
C GLU A 51 2.05 15.43 -8.16
N ARG A 52 1.93 15.42 -9.49
CA ARG A 52 0.65 15.66 -10.18
C ARG A 52 -0.36 14.54 -9.94
N ILE A 53 0.10 13.29 -9.92
CA ILE A 53 -0.72 12.11 -9.60
C ILE A 53 -1.17 12.20 -8.13
N LEU A 54 -0.27 12.54 -7.22
CA LEU A 54 -0.58 12.69 -5.80
C LEU A 54 -1.60 13.81 -5.55
N GLU A 55 -1.47 14.95 -6.21
CA GLU A 55 -2.44 16.04 -6.10
C GLU A 55 -3.82 15.65 -6.66
N THR A 56 -3.86 14.86 -7.74
CA THR A 56 -5.11 14.32 -8.28
C THR A 56 -5.75 13.34 -7.29
N ASN A 57 -4.96 12.47 -6.67
CA ASN A 57 -5.46 11.55 -5.65
C ASN A 57 -5.89 12.28 -4.38
N ARG A 58 -5.23 13.38 -4.00
CA ARG A 58 -5.69 14.23 -2.89
C ARG A 58 -7.12 14.70 -3.12
N ARG A 59 -7.43 15.22 -4.31
CA ARG A 59 -8.80 15.62 -4.66
C ARG A 59 -9.78 14.45 -4.66
N ARG A 60 -9.35 13.28 -5.14
CA ARG A 60 -10.17 12.05 -5.18
C ARG A 60 -10.56 11.57 -3.78
N TRP A 61 -9.60 11.57 -2.85
CA TRP A 61 -9.76 10.99 -1.52
C TRP A 61 -10.28 11.99 -0.49
N HIS A 62 -10.06 13.28 -0.66
CA HIS A 62 -10.47 14.32 0.28
C HIS A 62 -11.95 14.21 0.67
N GLY A 63 -12.20 14.10 1.98
CA GLY A 63 -13.55 14.00 2.55
C GLY A 63 -14.20 12.62 2.44
N ARG A 64 -13.52 11.61 1.87
CA ARG A 64 -14.04 10.23 1.82
C ARG A 64 -13.87 9.55 3.17
N GLY A 65 -14.97 9.45 3.92
CA GLY A 65 -15.03 8.70 5.18
C GLY A 65 -15.11 7.17 5.01
N ASP A 66 -15.37 6.70 3.80
CA ASP A 66 -15.50 5.28 3.46
C ASP A 66 -14.17 4.65 2.98
N PHE A 67 -13.05 5.38 3.04
CA PHE A 67 -11.77 4.93 2.46
C PHE A 67 -11.27 3.58 3.01
N GLU A 68 -11.59 3.25 4.25
CA GLU A 68 -11.23 1.97 4.89
C GLU A 68 -11.98 0.78 4.28
N SER A 69 -13.15 1.03 3.68
CA SER A 69 -13.96 0.00 3.02
C SER A 69 -13.46 -0.34 1.62
N PHE A 70 -12.50 0.41 1.06
CA PHE A 70 -11.96 0.16 -0.27
C PHE A 70 -11.24 -1.19 -0.30
N PRO A 71 -11.62 -2.11 -1.22
CA PRO A 71 -11.12 -3.47 -1.20
C PRO A 71 -9.60 -3.59 -1.20
N ALA A 72 -8.90 -2.80 -2.01
CA ALA A 72 -7.43 -2.80 -2.07
C ALA A 72 -6.80 -2.36 -0.74
N ILE A 73 -7.33 -1.29 -0.12
CA ILE A 73 -6.82 -0.78 1.16
C ILE A 73 -7.02 -1.81 2.26
N ARG A 74 -8.22 -2.39 2.36
CA ARG A 74 -8.53 -3.41 3.36
C ARG A 74 -7.66 -4.65 3.23
N ARG A 75 -7.44 -5.15 2.00
CA ARG A 75 -6.60 -6.33 1.75
C ARG A 75 -5.20 -6.15 2.33
N TRP A 76 -4.58 -4.99 2.10
CA TRP A 76 -3.19 -4.75 2.47
C TRP A 76 -2.97 -4.35 3.93
N GLN A 77 -4.02 -3.93 4.65
CA GLN A 77 -3.94 -3.66 6.09
C GLN A 77 -3.51 -4.88 6.91
N HIS A 78 -3.87 -6.08 6.49
CA HIS A 78 -3.51 -7.32 7.19
C HIS A 78 -2.03 -7.65 7.14
N PHE A 79 -1.25 -7.00 6.26
CA PHE A 79 0.16 -7.31 6.03
C PHE A 79 1.11 -6.24 6.55
N ARG A 80 0.66 -5.34 7.44
CA ARG A 80 1.52 -4.27 8.01
C ARG A 80 2.74 -4.78 8.79
N SER A 81 2.66 -6.00 9.34
CA SER A 81 3.76 -6.65 10.06
C SER A 81 4.62 -7.56 9.19
N SER A 82 4.35 -7.61 7.87
CA SER A 82 5.08 -8.44 6.93
C SER A 82 6.47 -7.87 6.62
N PRO A 83 7.48 -8.69 6.31
CA PRO A 83 8.73 -8.22 5.70
C PRO A 83 8.52 -7.49 4.35
N PHE A 84 7.34 -7.62 3.75
CA PHE A 84 6.95 -6.92 2.51
C PHE A 84 6.10 -5.66 2.78
N ALA A 85 5.89 -5.29 4.05
CA ALA A 85 5.21 -4.06 4.41
C ALA A 85 5.98 -2.86 3.84
N THR A 86 5.24 -1.90 3.30
CA THR A 86 5.79 -0.63 2.86
C THR A 86 5.58 0.41 3.97
N ASP A 87 6.57 1.26 4.16
CA ASP A 87 6.48 2.42 5.05
C ASP A 87 6.69 3.71 4.21
N PRO A 88 5.66 4.56 4.08
CA PRO A 88 4.29 4.39 4.58
C PRO A 88 3.48 3.33 3.82
N SER A 89 2.46 2.77 4.45
CA SER A 89 1.52 1.82 3.84
C SER A 89 0.50 2.54 2.94
N PRO A 90 -0.13 1.84 1.96
CA PRO A 90 -1.21 2.43 1.15
C PRO A 90 -2.35 3.02 1.99
N PHE A 91 -2.67 2.38 3.12
CA PHE A 91 -3.67 2.89 4.06
C PHE A 91 -3.28 4.25 4.62
N GLU A 92 -2.08 4.39 5.18
CA GLU A 92 -1.64 5.63 5.84
C GLU A 92 -1.55 6.79 4.85
N LEU A 93 -1.17 6.50 3.61
CA LEU A 93 -1.16 7.48 2.53
C LEU A 93 -2.59 7.93 2.17
N VAL A 94 -3.52 7.00 2.01
CA VAL A 94 -4.92 7.34 1.69
C VAL A 94 -5.60 8.05 2.86
N GLU A 95 -5.35 7.66 4.11
CA GLU A 95 -5.86 8.35 5.31
C GLU A 95 -5.38 9.81 5.37
N GLN A 96 -4.10 10.06 5.06
CA GLN A 96 -3.58 11.43 4.96
C GLN A 96 -4.29 12.23 3.85
N LEU A 97 -4.49 11.64 2.67
CA LEU A 97 -5.20 12.31 1.59
C LEU A 97 -6.68 12.54 1.90
N ALA A 98 -7.34 11.58 2.56
CA ALA A 98 -8.73 11.65 2.96
C ALA A 98 -8.99 12.78 3.97
N SER A 99 -8.04 12.99 4.89
CA SER A 99 -8.00 14.14 5.80
C SER A 99 -7.61 15.47 5.12
N GLY A 100 -7.44 15.49 3.80
CA GLY A 100 -7.11 16.69 3.03
C GLY A 100 -5.64 17.10 3.09
N ARG A 101 -4.80 16.34 3.80
CA ARG A 101 -3.38 16.64 3.93
C ARG A 101 -2.67 16.39 2.59
N ARG A 102 -1.66 17.21 2.33
CA ARG A 102 -0.73 16.98 1.23
C ARG A 102 0.35 16.01 1.70
N LEU A 103 0.61 14.98 0.91
CA LEU A 103 1.70 14.04 1.18
C LEU A 103 3.05 14.72 0.97
N VAL A 104 3.90 14.69 1.99
CA VAL A 104 5.29 15.15 1.91
C VAL A 104 6.18 13.92 1.81
N VAL A 105 6.67 13.65 0.61
CA VAL A 105 7.44 12.46 0.28
C VAL A 105 8.88 12.83 -0.12
N PRO A 106 9.91 12.17 0.44
CA PRO A 106 11.30 12.54 0.20
C PRO A 106 11.81 11.97 -1.14
N GLY A 107 11.99 12.84 -2.12
CA GLY A 107 12.65 12.50 -3.39
C GLY A 107 11.73 11.86 -4.43
N ALA A 108 12.28 11.65 -5.63
CA ALA A 108 11.53 11.22 -6.81
C ALA A 108 11.02 9.78 -6.71
N ALA A 109 11.86 8.86 -6.24
CA ALA A 109 11.50 7.46 -6.03
C ALA A 109 10.36 7.33 -5.01
N ALA A 110 10.51 7.87 -3.79
CA ALA A 110 9.46 7.80 -2.79
C ALA A 110 8.14 8.42 -3.28
N ALA A 111 8.20 9.51 -4.04
CA ALA A 111 7.03 10.12 -4.66
C ALA A 111 6.35 9.19 -5.68
N LEU A 112 7.11 8.51 -6.53
CA LEU A 112 6.57 7.53 -7.47
C LEU A 112 5.91 6.35 -6.76
N ALA A 113 6.57 5.79 -5.74
CA ALA A 113 6.01 4.69 -4.95
C ALA A 113 4.69 5.11 -4.28
N ALA A 114 4.65 6.29 -3.66
CA ALA A 114 3.43 6.84 -3.09
C ALA A 114 2.33 7.04 -4.15
N ALA A 115 2.68 7.55 -5.33
CA ALA A 115 1.73 7.78 -6.42
C ALA A 115 1.10 6.47 -6.92
N ILE A 116 1.90 5.40 -7.04
CA ILE A 116 1.40 4.05 -7.37
C ILE A 116 0.43 3.59 -6.28
N MET A 117 0.88 3.60 -5.01
CA MET A 117 0.10 3.10 -3.87
C MET A 117 -1.27 3.76 -3.74
N VAL A 118 -1.37 5.10 -3.82
CA VAL A 118 -2.65 5.80 -3.64
C VAL A 118 -3.59 5.68 -4.85
N THR A 119 -3.05 5.33 -6.02
CA THR A 119 -3.83 5.23 -7.27
C THR A 119 -4.36 3.82 -7.48
N SER A 120 -3.51 2.80 -7.37
CA SER A 120 -3.87 1.40 -7.58
C SER A 120 -4.25 0.65 -6.30
N GLY A 121 -3.81 1.13 -5.14
CA GLY A 121 -3.96 0.41 -3.86
C GLY A 121 -2.94 -0.72 -3.66
N CYS A 122 -2.07 -0.99 -4.65
CA CYS A 122 -1.01 -1.97 -4.55
C CYS A 122 0.18 -1.40 -3.75
N PRO A 123 0.73 -2.11 -2.75
CA PRO A 123 1.97 -1.72 -2.09
C PRO A 123 3.10 -1.63 -3.10
N ALA A 124 3.86 -0.55 -3.01
CA ALA A 124 5.01 -0.33 -3.87
C ALA A 124 6.17 0.28 -3.09
N THR A 125 7.38 -0.13 -3.44
CA THR A 125 8.61 0.55 -3.03
C THR A 125 9.37 1.00 -4.26
N SER A 126 10.15 2.05 -4.14
CA SER A 126 11.15 2.35 -5.14
C SER A 126 12.36 3.04 -4.54
N HIS A 127 13.50 2.86 -5.20
CA HIS A 127 14.76 3.44 -4.79
C HIS A 127 15.65 3.69 -6.01
N HIS A 128 16.53 4.66 -5.88
CA HIS A 128 17.59 4.90 -6.85
C HIS A 128 18.86 4.16 -6.45
N HIS A 129 19.60 3.70 -7.45
CA HIS A 129 20.99 3.28 -7.32
C HIS A 129 21.74 3.84 -8.53
N ASP A 130 22.58 4.85 -8.28
CA ASP A 130 23.21 5.67 -9.32
C ASP A 130 22.21 6.25 -10.32
N ARG A 131 22.24 5.79 -11.57
CA ARG A 131 21.33 6.23 -12.65
C ARG A 131 20.12 5.33 -12.82
N ASP A 132 20.03 4.27 -12.04
CA ASP A 132 18.94 3.31 -12.15
C ASP A 132 17.86 3.60 -11.12
N LEU A 133 16.63 3.27 -11.51
CA LEU A 133 15.45 3.32 -10.66
C LEU A 133 14.86 1.92 -10.59
N PHE A 134 14.72 1.40 -9.38
CA PHE A 134 14.09 0.11 -9.13
C PHE A 134 12.73 0.35 -8.52
N VAL A 135 11.68 -0.19 -9.14
CA VAL A 135 10.31 -0.16 -8.64
C VAL A 135 9.89 -1.59 -8.32
N THR A 136 9.40 -1.83 -7.11
CA THR A 136 8.85 -3.12 -6.70
C THR A 136 7.39 -2.94 -6.34
N ILE A 137 6.51 -3.75 -6.93
CA ILE A 137 5.06 -3.71 -6.73
C ILE A 137 4.60 -5.08 -6.24
N TYR A 138 3.71 -5.07 -5.26
CA TYR A 138 3.05 -6.28 -4.75
C TYR A 138 1.56 -6.22 -5.09
N ALA A 139 1.01 -7.34 -5.58
CA ALA A 139 -0.40 -7.44 -5.96
C ALA A 139 -0.97 -8.81 -5.60
N GLN A 140 -2.13 -8.84 -4.97
CA GLN A 140 -2.97 -10.03 -4.86
C GLN A 140 -3.76 -10.23 -6.16
N ALA A 141 -4.38 -11.40 -6.32
CA ALA A 141 -5.15 -11.74 -7.52
C ALA A 141 -6.27 -10.74 -7.86
N ALA A 142 -6.84 -10.07 -6.86
CA ALA A 142 -7.92 -9.09 -7.01
C ALA A 142 -7.43 -7.62 -7.10
N ASP A 143 -6.11 -7.40 -7.12
CA ASP A 143 -5.53 -6.06 -7.27
C ASP A 143 -5.30 -5.72 -8.74
N ASP A 144 -5.31 -4.42 -9.04
CA ASP A 144 -5.03 -3.90 -10.37
C ASP A 144 -3.52 -3.73 -10.58
N LEU A 145 -2.83 -4.86 -10.77
CA LEU A 145 -1.39 -4.88 -11.03
C LEU A 145 -1.06 -4.15 -12.34
N SER A 146 -1.89 -4.30 -13.37
CA SER A 146 -1.67 -3.65 -14.66
C SER A 146 -1.66 -2.13 -14.52
N LEU A 147 -2.61 -1.54 -13.79
CA LEU A 147 -2.59 -0.10 -13.50
C LEU A 147 -1.32 0.32 -12.76
N ALA A 148 -0.89 -0.45 -11.77
CA ALA A 148 0.32 -0.14 -11.00
C ALA A 148 1.59 -0.15 -11.87
N GLU A 149 1.71 -1.15 -12.74
CA GLU A 149 2.83 -1.26 -13.70
C GLU A 149 2.78 -0.13 -14.74
N ASP A 150 1.62 0.14 -15.33
CA ASP A 150 1.45 1.19 -16.34
C ASP A 150 1.78 2.58 -15.78
N LEU A 151 1.41 2.85 -14.52
CA LEU A 151 1.79 4.08 -13.82
C LEU A 151 3.31 4.20 -13.68
N ALA A 152 3.98 3.11 -13.27
CA ALA A 152 5.43 3.10 -13.11
C ALA A 152 6.13 3.33 -14.45
N VAL A 153 5.74 2.59 -15.49
CA VAL A 153 6.28 2.70 -16.86
C VAL A 153 6.06 4.11 -17.40
N THR A 154 4.83 4.62 -17.34
CA THR A 154 4.47 5.93 -17.89
C THR A 154 5.26 7.05 -17.23
N VAL A 155 5.39 7.05 -15.90
CA VAL A 155 6.15 8.08 -15.19
C VAL A 155 7.64 8.03 -15.58
N VAL A 156 8.21 6.84 -15.70
CA VAL A 156 9.59 6.65 -16.14
C VAL A 156 9.80 7.17 -17.56
N GLU A 157 8.92 6.83 -18.49
CA GLU A 157 9.03 7.23 -19.90
C GLU A 157 8.84 8.74 -20.09
N VAL A 158 7.87 9.35 -19.40
CA VAL A 158 7.64 10.81 -19.42
C VAL A 158 8.86 11.58 -18.90
N ALA A 159 9.62 10.99 -17.98
CA ALA A 159 10.87 11.55 -17.50
C ALA A 159 12.06 11.37 -18.46
N GLY A 160 11.87 10.70 -19.59
CA GLY A 160 12.93 10.35 -20.55
C GLY A 160 13.72 9.11 -20.17
N GLY A 161 13.25 8.33 -19.19
CA GLY A 161 13.80 7.04 -18.83
C GLY A 161 13.20 5.91 -19.67
N ARG A 162 13.57 4.67 -19.33
CA ARG A 162 12.96 3.46 -19.91
C ARG A 162 13.05 2.28 -18.97
N VAL A 163 12.08 1.38 -19.04
CA VAL A 163 12.17 0.07 -18.38
C VAL A 163 13.12 -0.82 -19.17
N THR A 164 14.13 -1.38 -18.50
CA THR A 164 15.11 -2.29 -19.10
C THR A 164 14.85 -3.74 -18.76
N GLN A 165 14.24 -4.00 -17.60
CA GLN A 165 13.91 -5.34 -17.16
C GLN A 165 12.61 -5.35 -16.36
N ARG A 166 11.80 -6.38 -16.62
CA ARG A 166 10.63 -6.74 -15.82
C ARG A 166 10.85 -8.15 -15.28
N ILE A 167 10.85 -8.29 -13.96
CA ILE A 167 10.95 -9.58 -13.28
C ILE A 167 9.65 -9.77 -12.49
N GLU A 168 9.03 -10.93 -12.65
CA GLU A 168 7.84 -11.30 -11.92
C GLU A 168 8.07 -12.61 -11.17
N ARG A 169 7.60 -12.67 -9.93
CA ARG A 169 7.58 -13.90 -9.14
C ARG A 169 6.36 -13.95 -8.22
N THR A 170 5.94 -15.15 -7.87
CA THR A 170 4.97 -15.37 -6.79
C THR A 170 5.71 -15.41 -5.46
N VAL A 171 5.23 -14.65 -4.48
CA VAL A 171 5.69 -14.67 -3.09
C VAL A 171 4.55 -15.06 -2.18
N VAL A 172 4.87 -15.78 -1.11
CA VAL A 172 3.89 -16.13 -0.07
C VAL A 172 4.12 -15.19 1.10
N ILE A 173 3.09 -14.42 1.44
CA ILE A 173 3.12 -13.53 2.60
C ILE A 173 2.42 -14.24 3.75
N VAL A 174 3.17 -14.45 4.82
CA VAL A 174 2.65 -14.93 6.10
C VAL A 174 2.58 -13.73 7.05
N SER A 175 1.42 -13.47 7.62
CA SER A 175 1.24 -12.42 8.63
C SER A 175 0.39 -12.93 9.78
N ALA A 176 0.61 -12.40 10.98
CA ALA A 176 -0.31 -12.59 12.08
C ALA A 176 -1.67 -11.99 11.69
N ALA A 177 -2.76 -12.74 11.89
CA ALA A 177 -4.10 -12.21 11.72
C ALA A 177 -4.24 -10.94 12.57
N PRO A 178 -4.96 -9.93 12.06
CA PRO A 178 -5.30 -8.78 12.89
C PRO A 178 -6.00 -9.32 14.14
N GLN A 179 -5.50 -8.95 15.32
CA GLN A 179 -6.29 -9.18 16.54
C GLN A 179 -7.59 -8.42 16.33
N THR A 180 -8.69 -9.16 16.19
CA THR A 180 -10.03 -8.59 16.27
C THR A 180 -10.05 -7.84 17.59
N ARG A 181 -10.01 -6.50 17.54
CA ARG A 181 -10.30 -5.71 18.74
C ARG A 181 -11.71 -6.12 19.13
N GLN A 182 -11.79 -6.99 20.13
CA GLN A 182 -13.04 -7.35 20.76
C GLN A 182 -13.71 -6.01 21.10
N PRO A 183 -14.94 -5.75 20.63
CA PRO A 183 -15.65 -4.54 21.02
C PRO A 183 -15.58 -4.47 22.53
N ALA A 184 -15.06 -3.36 23.07
CA ALA A 184 -15.08 -3.15 24.51
C ALA A 184 -16.51 -3.46 24.97
N ALA A 185 -16.66 -4.41 25.87
CA ALA A 185 -17.96 -4.80 26.38
C ALA A 185 -18.71 -3.52 26.78
N PRO A 186 -20.02 -3.41 26.49
CA PRO A 186 -20.80 -2.24 26.90
C PRO A 186 -20.50 -1.99 28.36
N ARG A 187 -19.90 -0.83 28.64
CA ARG A 187 -19.59 -0.43 30.01
C ARG A 187 -20.94 -0.35 30.71
N GLU A 188 -21.24 -1.35 31.54
CA GLU A 188 -22.48 -1.43 32.30
C GLU A 188 -22.67 -0.07 32.98
N ALA A 189 -23.77 0.59 32.63
CA ALA A 189 -24.07 1.89 33.21
C ALA A 189 -24.10 1.72 34.73
N PRO A 190 -23.43 2.60 35.51
CA PRO A 190 -23.50 2.51 36.96
C PRO A 190 -24.97 2.55 37.37
N ALA A 191 -25.36 1.62 38.24
CA ALA A 191 -26.72 1.50 38.73
C ALA A 191 -27.21 2.86 39.27
N PRO A 192 -28.49 3.22 39.07
CA PRO A 192 -29.02 4.46 39.58
C PRO A 192 -28.82 4.50 41.09
N VAL A 193 -28.11 5.53 41.57
CA VAL A 193 -27.95 5.80 42.99
C VAL A 193 -29.34 6.18 43.52
N GLU A 194 -29.94 5.31 44.32
CA GLU A 194 -31.15 5.63 45.06
C GLU A 194 -30.89 6.90 45.89
N SER A 195 -31.61 7.97 45.57
CA SER A 195 -31.54 9.21 46.34
C SER A 195 -32.23 8.97 47.69
N PRO A 196 -31.62 9.35 48.82
CA PRO A 196 -32.24 9.16 50.12
C PRO A 196 -33.52 9.99 50.23
N VAL A 197 -34.63 9.32 50.54
CA VAL A 197 -35.92 9.95 50.85
C VAL A 197 -35.74 10.73 52.15
N VAL A 198 -35.81 12.06 52.07
CA VAL A 198 -35.85 12.93 53.25
C VAL A 198 -37.25 12.84 53.86
N PRO A 199 -37.41 12.38 55.11
CA PRO A 199 -38.71 12.38 55.76
C PRO A 199 -39.12 13.80 56.12
N THR A 200 -40.28 14.23 55.64
CA THR A 200 -40.93 15.47 56.06
C THR A 200 -41.57 15.25 57.44
N ALA A 201 -41.09 15.97 58.45
CA ALA A 201 -41.71 16.01 59.77
C ALA A 201 -43.03 16.79 59.72
N ALA A 202 -44.04 16.27 60.43
CA ALA A 202 -45.35 16.89 60.66
C ALA A 202 -45.29 17.95 61.78
#